data_AF-A0A2J0LKF1-F1
#
_entry.id   AF-A0A2J0LKF1-F1
#
_cell.length_a   1.000
_cell.length_b   1.000
_cell.length_c   1.000
_cell.angle_alpha   90.00
_cell.angle_beta   90.00
_cell.angle_gamma   90.00
#
_symmetry.space_group_name_H-M   'P 1'
#
loop_
_entity.id
_entity.type
_entity.pdbx_description
1 polymer ?
#
loop_
_entity_poly.entity_id
_entity_poly.type
_entity_poly.pdbx_seq_one_letter_code
_entity_poly.pdbx_strand_id
1 'polypeptide(L)'
;DDIVETILLNQFFRGEIGAMKPKQHLFGGTIKLIRPLAYVREESMRQLATALGIDGMGQSKCSYDDVSRRAQIKQMLKQLESINGAVVKNIFNSLKNVQTEYLLDPETGGDDSMDR
;
A
#
# COMPACT_ATOMS: atom_id res chain seq x y z
N ASP A 1 2.63 -6.52 -0.65
CA ASP A 1 2.61 -5.68 0.58
C ASP A 1 2.61 -4.19 0.25
N ASP A 2 3.51 -3.72 -0.62
CA ASP A 2 3.60 -2.31 -1.05
C ASP A 2 2.27 -1.66 -1.48
N ILE A 3 1.39 -2.40 -2.17
CA ILE A 3 0.07 -1.88 -2.56
C ILE A 3 -0.75 -1.52 -1.32
N VAL A 4 -0.78 -2.41 -0.33
CA VAL A 4 -1.56 -2.23 0.91
C VAL A 4 -0.96 -1.13 1.77
N GLU A 5 0.37 -1.05 1.85
CA GLU A 5 1.05 0.09 2.48
C GLU A 5 0.68 1.40 1.80
N THR A 6 0.65 1.43 0.46
CA THR A 6 0.29 2.64 -0.30
C THR A 6 -1.17 3.04 -0.07
N ILE A 7 -2.08 2.07 -0.01
CA ILE A 7 -3.49 2.29 0.35
C ILE A 7 -3.54 3.03 1.68
N LEU A 8 -3.01 2.42 2.74
CA LEU A 8 -3.07 3.00 4.09
C LEU A 8 -2.38 4.36 4.18
N LEU A 9 -1.26 4.55 3.47
CA LEU A 9 -0.59 5.85 3.40
C LEU A 9 -1.50 6.94 2.81
N ASN A 10 -2.26 6.61 1.76
CA ASN A 10 -3.18 7.55 1.14
C ASN A 10 -4.38 7.84 2.04
N GLN A 11 -4.97 6.84 2.70
CA GLN A 11 -6.09 7.11 3.61
C GLN A 11 -5.65 7.88 4.85
N PHE A 12 -4.55 7.48 5.50
CA PHE A 12 -4.18 8.03 6.81
C PHE A 12 -3.49 9.39 6.72
N PHE A 13 -2.75 9.67 5.64
CA PHE A 13 -1.96 10.89 5.54
C PHE A 13 -2.38 11.83 4.40
N ARG A 14 -3.24 11.37 3.47
CA ARG A 14 -3.69 12.19 2.33
C ARG A 14 -5.21 12.34 2.24
N GLY A 15 -5.99 11.56 3.00
CA GLY A 15 -7.45 11.58 2.92
C GLY A 15 -7.99 11.04 1.59
N GLU A 16 -7.21 10.22 0.88
CA GLU A 16 -7.56 9.75 -0.46
C GLU A 16 -7.80 8.23 -0.48
N ILE A 17 -8.83 7.79 -1.20
CA ILE A 17 -9.00 6.38 -1.57
C ILE A 17 -8.23 6.14 -2.86
N GLY A 18 -7.05 5.52 -2.74
CA GLY A 18 -6.20 5.26 -3.89
C GLY A 18 -5.13 4.23 -3.58
N ALA A 19 -4.78 3.44 -4.59
CA ALA A 19 -3.72 2.45 -4.53
C ALA A 19 -2.67 2.68 -5.61
N MET A 20 -1.55 1.99 -5.48
CA MET A 20 -0.53 1.96 -6.52
C MET A 20 -0.95 1.04 -7.67
N LYS A 21 -1.13 1.58 -8.88
CA LYS A 21 -1.47 0.77 -10.07
C LYS A 21 -0.25 -0.09 -10.50
N PRO A 22 -0.44 -1.38 -10.85
CA PRO A 22 0.64 -2.22 -11.38
C PRO A 22 1.23 -1.67 -12.69
N LYS A 23 0.41 -0.97 -13.48
CA LYS A 23 0.81 -0.27 -14.69
C LYS A 23 0.32 1.17 -14.61
N GLN A 24 1.22 2.12 -14.78
CA GLN A 24 0.93 3.55 -14.68
C GLN A 24 1.58 4.29 -15.85
N HIS A 25 0.81 5.13 -16.53
CA HIS A 25 1.31 6.02 -17.56
C HIS A 25 1.72 7.34 -16.89
N LEU A 26 2.93 7.81 -17.20
CA LEU A 26 3.51 9.04 -16.70
C LEU A 26 3.80 9.97 -17.88
N PHE A 27 3.83 11.28 -17.61
CA PHE A 27 4.16 12.31 -18.61
C PHE A 27 3.34 12.19 -19.90
N GLY A 28 2.00 12.16 -19.77
CA GLY A 28 1.11 12.04 -20.92
C GLY A 28 1.22 10.71 -21.69
N GLY A 29 1.84 9.69 -21.10
CA GLY A 29 2.04 8.38 -21.74
C GLY A 29 3.45 8.15 -22.31
N THR A 30 4.34 9.14 -22.19
CA THR A 30 5.75 9.02 -22.62
C THR A 30 6.47 7.90 -21.87
N ILE A 31 6.17 7.72 -20.58
CA ILE A 31 6.76 6.66 -19.75
C ILE A 31 5.67 5.73 -19.25
N LYS A 32 5.90 4.43 -19.37
CA LYS A 32 5.05 3.37 -18.80
C LYS A 32 5.81 2.70 -17.66
N LEU A 33 5.40 3.02 -16.43
CA LEU A 33 5.91 2.34 -15.24
C LEU A 33 5.15 1.03 -15.05
N ILE A 34 5.88 -0.08 -15.01
CA ILE A 34 5.34 -1.41 -14.73
C ILE A 34 5.92 -1.95 -13.42
N ARG A 35 5.10 -2.66 -12.65
CA ARG A 35 5.46 -3.29 -11.39
C ARG A 35 5.14 -4.78 -11.46
N PRO A 36 6.05 -5.61 -12.02
CA PRO A 36 5.80 -7.03 -12.24
C PRO A 36 5.48 -7.80 -10.95
N LEU A 37 6.05 -7.35 -9.83
CA LEU A 37 5.93 -7.99 -8.52
C LEU A 37 4.83 -7.37 -7.65
N ALA A 38 3.94 -6.55 -8.21
CA ALA A 38 2.96 -5.78 -7.44
C ALA A 38 2.01 -6.66 -6.57
N TYR A 39 1.82 -7.92 -6.96
CA TYR A 39 0.97 -8.89 -6.26
C TYR A 39 1.75 -9.94 -5.46
N VAL A 40 3.08 -9.87 -5.46
CA VAL A 40 3.93 -10.82 -4.75
C VAL A 40 4.11 -10.33 -3.30
N ARG A 41 4.03 -11.25 -2.35
CA ARG A 41 4.30 -10.98 -0.93
C ARG A 41 5.80 -10.79 -0.71
N GLU A 42 6.18 -9.88 0.19
CA GLU A 42 7.59 -9.64 0.52
C GLU A 42 8.26 -10.91 1.06
N GLU A 43 7.51 -11.72 1.82
CA GLU A 43 7.98 -13.01 2.33
C GLU A 43 8.39 -13.97 1.21
N SER A 44 7.59 -14.08 0.15
CA SER A 44 7.91 -14.92 -1.00
C SER A 44 9.17 -14.44 -1.72
N MET A 45 9.35 -13.13 -1.82
CA MET A 45 10.58 -12.54 -2.37
C MET A 45 11.79 -12.89 -1.51
N ARG A 46 11.69 -12.77 -0.18
CA ARG A 46 12.77 -13.13 0.75
C ARG A 46 13.15 -14.61 0.62
N GLN A 47 12.17 -15.51 0.60
CA GLN A 47 12.40 -16.94 0.41
C GLN A 47 13.11 -17.23 -0.93
N LEU A 48 12.68 -16.58 -2.01
CA LEU A 48 13.31 -16.73 -3.32
C LEU A 48 14.76 -16.21 -3.33
N ALA A 49 15.04 -15.06 -2.73
CA ALA A 49 16.42 -14.55 -2.65
C ALA A 49 17.33 -15.47 -1.85
N THR A 50 16.86 -16.01 -0.72
CA THR A 50 17.62 -17.01 0.05
C THR A 50 17.92 -18.24 -0.80
N ALA A 51 16.93 -18.76 -1.53
CA ALA A 51 17.11 -19.91 -2.40
C ALA A 51 18.10 -19.66 -3.56
N LEU A 52 18.18 -18.41 -4.02
CA LEU A 52 19.10 -17.98 -5.08
C LEU A 52 20.48 -17.51 -4.56
N GLY A 53 20.70 -17.52 -3.24
CA GLY A 53 21.95 -17.02 -2.65
C GLY A 53 22.16 -15.51 -2.83
N ILE A 54 21.08 -14.73 -2.94
CA ILE A 54 21.15 -13.27 -3.07
C ILE A 54 21.25 -12.65 -1.68
N ASP A 55 22.43 -12.17 -1.32
CA ASP A 55 22.68 -11.48 -0.06
C ASP A 55 22.27 -10.00 -0.10
N GLY A 56 21.81 -9.47 1.04
CA GLY A 56 21.55 -8.03 1.23
C GLY A 56 20.15 -7.54 0.86
N MET A 57 19.20 -8.43 0.54
CA MET A 57 17.80 -8.04 0.35
C MET A 57 17.20 -7.43 1.63
N GLY A 58 16.81 -6.15 1.56
CA GLY A 58 16.07 -5.45 2.63
C GLY A 58 16.94 -4.64 3.60
N GLN A 59 18.25 -4.54 3.39
CA GLN A 59 19.07 -3.55 4.09
C GLN A 59 19.14 -2.28 3.25
N SER A 60 18.27 -1.32 3.55
CA SER A 60 18.51 0.03 3.08
C SER A 60 19.60 0.67 3.95
N LYS A 61 20.68 1.15 3.32
CA LYS A 61 21.75 1.90 4.00
C LYS A 61 21.31 3.33 4.38
N CYS A 62 20.02 3.63 4.30
CA CYS A 62 19.49 4.97 4.48
C CYS A 62 19.10 5.17 5.95
N SER A 63 19.83 6.05 6.63
CA SER A 63 19.64 6.34 8.06
C SER A 63 18.25 6.88 8.44
N TYR A 64 17.42 7.25 7.46
CA TYR A 64 16.08 7.81 7.65
C TYR A 64 14.94 6.80 7.43
N ASP A 65 15.23 5.57 6.98
CA ASP A 65 14.16 4.64 6.62
C ASP A 65 13.35 4.16 7.83
N ASP A 66 13.98 4.05 9.01
CA ASP A 66 13.31 3.71 10.27
C ASP A 66 12.34 4.79 10.76
N VAL A 67 12.47 6.04 10.28
CA VAL A 67 11.57 7.16 10.61
C VAL A 67 10.51 7.38 9.53
N SER A 68 10.54 6.61 8.45
CA SER A 68 9.61 6.80 7.34
C SER A 68 8.18 6.43 7.73
N ARG A 69 7.19 7.18 7.21
CA ARG A 69 5.76 6.83 7.35
C ARG A 69 5.46 5.41 6.86
N ARG A 70 6.24 4.92 5.88
CA ARG A 70 6.10 3.56 5.36
C ARG A 70 6.51 2.51 6.40
N ALA A 71 7.61 2.73 7.13
CA ALA A 71 8.02 1.84 8.22
C ALA A 71 6.96 1.77 9.33
N GLN A 72 6.35 2.91 9.68
CA GLN A 72 5.25 2.96 10.65
C GLN A 72 4.03 2.13 10.20
N ILE A 73 3.57 2.34 8.96
CA ILE A 73 2.45 1.56 8.38
C ILE A 73 2.78 0.06 8.35
N LYS A 74 4.01 -0.31 7.99
CA LYS A 74 4.44 -1.71 7.97
C LYS A 74 4.41 -2.33 9.38
N GLN A 75 4.83 -1.61 10.40
CA GLN A 75 4.74 -2.05 11.79
C GLN A 75 3.28 -2.22 12.24
N MET A 76 2.41 -1.26 11.91
CA MET A 76 0.98 -1.34 12.20
C MET A 76 0.34 -2.55 11.51
N LEU A 77 0.65 -2.79 10.23
CA LEU A 77 0.14 -3.96 9.50
C LEU A 77 0.56 -5.27 10.16
N LYS A 78 1.81 -5.38 10.63
CA LYS A 78 2.28 -6.56 11.35
C LYS A 78 1.52 -6.79 12.65
N GLN A 79 1.21 -5.72 13.39
CA GLN A 79 0.37 -5.80 14.59
C GLN A 79 -1.06 -6.24 14.25
N LEU A 80 -1.65 -5.68 13.18
CA LEU A 80 -2.99 -6.08 12.72
C LEU A 80 -3.03 -7.52 12.23
N GLU A 81 -2.01 -7.99 11.52
CA GLU A 81 -1.88 -9.39 11.07
C GLU A 81 -1.83 -10.36 12.26
N SER A 82 -1.27 -9.93 13.39
CA SER A 82 -1.26 -10.74 14.62
C SER A 82 -2.66 -10.95 15.23
N ILE A 83 -3.57 -9.99 15.01
CA ILE A 83 -4.97 -10.06 15.45
C ILE A 83 -5.82 -10.80 14.42
N ASN A 84 -5.59 -10.51 13.14
CA ASN A 84 -6.29 -11.10 12.01
C ASN A 84 -5.32 -11.36 10.85
N GLY A 85 -4.91 -12.62 10.68
CA GLY A 85 -3.99 -13.03 9.62
C GLY A 85 -4.50 -12.77 8.19
N ALA A 86 -5.80 -12.48 8.01
CA ALA A 86 -6.36 -12.12 6.71
C ALA A 86 -6.36 -10.61 6.42
N VAL A 87 -5.91 -9.75 7.34
CA VAL A 87 -6.08 -8.29 7.21
C VAL A 87 -5.46 -7.72 5.94
N VAL A 88 -4.24 -8.11 5.59
CA VAL A 88 -3.57 -7.60 4.37
C VAL A 88 -4.31 -8.05 3.11
N LYS A 89 -4.76 -9.31 3.09
CA LYS A 89 -5.57 -9.85 1.99
C LYS A 89 -6.91 -9.12 1.87
N ASN A 90 -7.55 -8.82 2.99
CA ASN A 90 -8.83 -8.11 3.01
C ASN A 90 -8.70 -6.67 2.51
N ILE A 91 -7.68 -5.93 2.95
CA ILE A 91 -7.41 -4.57 2.45
C ILE A 91 -7.08 -4.60 0.95
N PHE A 92 -6.30 -5.58 0.50
CA PHE A 92 -6.03 -5.70 -0.93
C PHE A 92 -7.30 -6.00 -1.75
N ASN A 93 -8.16 -6.91 -1.25
CA ASN A 93 -9.40 -7.28 -1.91
C ASN A 93 -10.46 -6.17 -1.89
N SER A 94 -10.43 -5.26 -0.90
CA SER A 94 -11.40 -4.16 -0.82
C SER A 94 -11.31 -3.24 -2.04
N LEU A 95 -10.16 -3.14 -2.70
CA LEU A 95 -9.99 -2.40 -3.96
C LEU A 95 -10.91 -2.90 -5.10
N LYS A 96 -11.35 -4.16 -5.04
CA LYS A 96 -12.25 -4.76 -6.03
C LYS A 96 -13.70 -4.84 -5.55
N ASN A 97 -13.92 -4.63 -4.26
CA ASN A 97 -15.19 -4.84 -3.57
C ASN A 97 -15.65 -3.55 -2.91
N VAL A 98 -15.76 -2.47 -3.69
CA VAL A 98 -16.21 -1.16 -3.21
C VAL A 98 -17.73 -1.12 -3.23
N GLN A 99 -18.35 -0.87 -2.08
CA GLN A 99 -19.80 -0.64 -1.99
C GLN A 99 -20.07 0.84 -2.25
N THR A 100 -20.30 1.18 -3.51
CA THR A 100 -20.42 2.57 -3.98
C THR A 100 -21.60 3.31 -3.37
N GLU A 101 -22.67 2.59 -3.01
CA GLU A 101 -23.87 3.13 -2.38
C GLU A 101 -23.66 3.64 -0.94
N TYR A 102 -22.55 3.27 -0.30
CA TYR A 102 -22.16 3.76 1.03
C TYR A 102 -21.03 4.79 0.98
N LEU A 103 -20.60 5.20 -0.21
CA LEU A 103 -19.62 6.28 -0.34
C LEU A 103 -20.32 7.63 -0.31
N LEU A 104 -19.63 8.65 0.23
CA LEU A 104 -20.07 10.02 0.13
C LEU A 104 -20.12 10.43 -1.35
N ASP A 105 -21.19 11.07 -1.77
CA ASP A 105 -21.30 11.61 -3.12
C ASP A 105 -20.21 12.69 -3.31
N PRO A 106 -19.37 12.58 -4.36
CA PRO A 106 -18.31 13.55 -4.58
C PRO A 106 -18.83 14.97 -4.86
N GLU A 107 -20.10 15.12 -5.23
CA GLU A 107 -20.72 16.40 -5.57
C GLU A 107 -21.38 17.12 -4.37
N THR A 108 -21.53 16.48 -3.22
CA THR A 108 -22.14 17.08 -2.01
C THR A 108 -21.12 17.44 -0.93
N GLY A 109 -19.89 17.78 -1.34
CA GLY A 109 -18.81 18.31 -0.47
C GLY A 109 -19.10 19.70 0.10
N GLY A 110 -20.26 19.87 0.74
CA GLY A 110 -20.72 21.08 1.40
C GLY A 110 -21.23 20.77 2.80
N ASP A 111 -20.53 19.93 3.57
CA ASP A 111 -20.51 20.06 5.02
C ASP A 111 -19.17 19.53 5.55
N ASP A 112 -18.27 20.48 5.80
CA ASP A 112 -16.91 20.29 6.32
C ASP A 112 -16.96 20.02 7.84
N SER A 113 -17.87 19.14 8.28
CA SER A 113 -18.24 18.93 9.69
C SER A 113 -17.79 17.60 10.26
N MET A 114 -16.74 16.98 9.70
CA MET A 114 -15.98 15.94 10.40
C MET A 114 -14.76 16.60 11.05
N ASP A 115 -15.02 17.27 12.17
CA ASP A 115 -14.11 17.87 13.17
C ASP A 115 -12.63 18.06 12.81
N ARG A 116 -12.22 19.34 12.82
CA ARG A 116 -10.84 19.79 13.06
C ARG A 116 -10.41 19.57 14.50
#